data_AF-A0A1F5NK61-F1
#
_entry.id   AF-A0A1F5NK61-F1
#
_cell.length_a   1.000
_cell.length_b   1.000
_cell.length_c   1.000
_cell.angle_alpha   90.00
_cell.angle_beta   90.00
_cell.angle_gamma   90.00
#
_symmetry.space_group_name_H-M   'P 1'
#
loop_
_entity.id
_entity.type
_entity.pdbx_description
1 polymer ?
#
loop_
_entity_poly.entity_id
_entity_poly.type
_entity_poly.pdbx_seq_one_letter_code
_entity_poly.pdbx_strand_id
1 'polypeptide(L)'
;MKKALLINLLLLTALLNASPAFAQSADISKVQSFIQNIIQIFVTLAGLVATAFLVWGGFRYITSSGNPEALDGAKKTVMYSAIGLAIVLGAFVLSNIVTQIATSAFGGAQ
;
A
#
# COMPACT_ATOMS: atom_id res chain seq x y z
N MET A 1 4.57 -30.15 0.49
CA MET A 1 5.42 -29.81 -0.68
C MET A 1 5.02 -28.50 -1.37
N LYS A 2 3.74 -28.22 -1.63
CA LYS A 2 3.30 -26.99 -2.36
C LYS A 2 3.65 -25.65 -1.68
N LYS A 3 3.63 -25.59 -0.35
CA LYS A 3 3.94 -24.35 0.42
C LYS A 3 5.41 -23.91 0.34
N ALA A 4 6.34 -24.87 0.21
CA ALA A 4 7.76 -24.59 0.05
C ALA A 4 8.09 -23.99 -1.34
N LEU A 5 7.32 -24.40 -2.37
CA LEU A 5 7.48 -23.90 -3.74
C LEU A 5 6.99 -22.44 -3.85
N LEU A 6 5.91 -22.09 -3.16
CA LEU A 6 5.42 -20.70 -3.09
C LEU A 6 6.44 -19.76 -2.42
N ILE A 7 7.07 -20.20 -1.33
CA ILE A 7 8.08 -19.40 -0.61
C ILE A 7 9.31 -19.16 -1.49
N ASN A 8 9.79 -20.19 -2.18
CA ASN A 8 10.96 -20.05 -3.06
C ASN A 8 10.64 -19.17 -4.30
N LEU A 9 9.42 -19.25 -4.82
CA LEU A 9 8.97 -18.39 -5.92
C LEU A 9 8.84 -16.92 -5.50
N LEU A 10 8.33 -16.66 -4.29
CA LEU A 10 8.27 -15.31 -3.69
C LEU A 10 9.67 -14.73 -3.45
N LEU A 11 10.60 -15.58 -2.99
CA LEU A 11 12.01 -15.20 -2.81
C LEU A 11 12.69 -14.88 -4.15
N LEU A 12 12.39 -15.65 -5.20
CA LEU A 12 12.91 -15.41 -6.54
C LEU A 12 12.35 -14.13 -7.15
N THR A 13 11.06 -13.83 -6.96
CA THR A 13 10.49 -12.53 -7.36
C THR A 13 11.07 -11.37 -6.56
N ALA A 14 11.43 -11.57 -5.28
CA ALA A 14 12.09 -10.54 -4.48
C ALA A 14 13.51 -10.23 -5.01
N LEU A 15 14.23 -11.24 -5.50
CA LEU A 15 15.55 -11.07 -6.11
C LEU A 15 15.49 -10.39 -7.49
N LEU A 16 14.45 -10.64 -8.30
CA LEU A 16 14.26 -9.95 -9.59
C LEU A 16 13.85 -8.48 -9.43
N ASN A 17 13.28 -8.10 -8.29
CA ASN A 17 12.96 -6.72 -7.92
C ASN A 17 14.05 -6.06 -7.04
N ALA A 18 15.16 -6.76 -6.77
CA ALA A 18 16.29 -6.17 -6.08
C ALA A 18 16.99 -5.19 -7.03
N SER A 19 16.63 -3.92 -6.92
CA SER A 19 17.29 -2.85 -7.67
C SER A 19 18.78 -2.79 -7.30
N PRO A 20 19.68 -2.61 -8.29
CA PRO A 20 21.11 -2.63 -8.04
C PRO A 20 21.53 -1.43 -7.18
N ALA A 21 22.06 -1.73 -5.99
CA ALA A 21 22.64 -0.76 -5.09
C ALA A 21 24.06 -0.37 -5.56
N PHE A 22 24.16 0.42 -6.64
CA PHE A 22 25.44 1.05 -7.00
C PHE A 22 25.67 2.33 -6.18
N ALA A 23 26.90 2.46 -5.66
CA ALA A 23 27.44 3.54 -4.82
C ALA A 23 27.31 4.92 -5.49
N GLN A 24 26.69 5.91 -4.83
CA GLN A 24 27.35 7.03 -4.13
C GLN A 24 27.73 8.19 -5.07
N SER A 25 26.72 8.98 -5.42
CA SER A 25 26.82 10.44 -5.41
C SER A 25 25.99 10.93 -4.21
N ALA A 26 26.13 12.18 -3.78
CA ALA A 26 25.23 12.78 -2.78
C ALA A 26 23.83 12.93 -3.40
N ASP A 27 23.12 11.81 -3.56
CA ASP A 27 21.98 11.65 -4.44
C ASP A 27 20.68 11.89 -3.67
N ILE A 28 20.07 13.05 -3.87
CA ILE A 28 18.65 13.29 -3.54
C ILE A 28 17.79 12.15 -4.10
N SER A 29 18.20 11.56 -5.23
CA SER A 29 17.59 10.36 -5.82
C SER A 29 17.65 9.11 -4.93
N LYS A 30 18.70 8.88 -4.13
CA LYS A 30 18.75 7.73 -3.20
C LYS A 30 17.79 7.91 -2.03
N VAL A 31 17.68 9.13 -1.50
CA VAL A 31 16.70 9.46 -0.46
C VAL A 31 15.28 9.33 -1.02
N GLN A 32 15.05 9.81 -2.24
CA GLN A 32 13.77 9.68 -2.94
C GLN A 32 13.39 8.22 -3.19
N SER A 33 14.31 7.39 -3.70
CA SER A 33 14.06 5.97 -3.91
C SER A 33 13.83 5.20 -2.61
N PHE A 34 14.53 5.57 -1.53
CA PHE A 34 14.32 4.98 -0.21
C PHE A 34 12.93 5.32 0.34
N ILE A 35 12.52 6.59 0.26
CA ILE A 35 11.18 7.04 0.67
C ILE A 35 10.10 6.36 -0.18
N GLN A 36 10.27 6.28 -1.49
CA GLN A 36 9.31 5.61 -2.37
C GLN A 36 9.18 4.11 -2.06
N ASN A 37 10.29 3.41 -1.80
CA ASN A 37 10.26 2.00 -1.41
C ASN A 37 9.49 1.79 -0.10
N ILE A 38 9.75 2.64 0.90
CA ILE A 38 9.01 2.61 2.17
C ILE A 38 7.52 2.84 1.90
N ILE A 39 7.16 3.91 1.19
CA ILE A 39 5.76 4.22 0.85
C ILE A 39 5.11 3.04 0.14
N GLN A 40 5.79 2.41 -0.81
CA GLN A 40 5.25 1.27 -1.56
C GLN A 40 4.99 0.05 -0.68
N ILE A 41 5.89 -0.26 0.24
CA ILE A 41 5.70 -1.33 1.24
C ILE A 41 4.50 -1.01 2.14
N PHE A 42 4.41 0.22 2.65
CA PHE A 42 3.32 0.67 3.51
C PHE A 42 1.98 0.68 2.77
N VAL A 43 1.91 1.16 1.53
CA VAL A 43 0.71 1.15 0.69
C VAL A 43 0.24 -0.28 0.43
N THR A 44 1.16 -1.20 0.14
CA THR A 44 0.83 -2.61 -0.10
C THR A 44 0.26 -3.27 1.15
N LEU A 45 0.92 -3.09 2.31
CA LEU A 45 0.44 -3.62 3.58
C LEU A 45 -0.88 -2.98 4.03
N ALA A 46 -1.01 -1.66 3.91
CA ALA A 46 -2.21 -0.93 4.28
C ALA A 46 -3.39 -1.31 3.39
N GLY A 47 -3.17 -1.49 2.08
CA GLY A 47 -4.17 -1.99 1.15
C GLY A 47 -4.66 -3.39 1.55
N LEU A 48 -3.75 -4.31 1.86
CA LEU A 48 -4.09 -5.66 2.30
C LEU A 48 -4.94 -5.66 3.59
N VAL A 49 -4.51 -4.90 4.60
CA VAL A 49 -5.22 -4.78 5.88
C VAL A 49 -6.59 -4.14 5.69
N ALA A 50 -6.67 -3.05 4.92
CA ALA A 50 -7.93 -2.35 4.69
C ALA A 50 -8.94 -3.23 3.94
N THR A 51 -8.51 -4.02 2.95
CA THR A 51 -9.37 -5.02 2.30
C THR A 51 -9.83 -6.10 3.27
N ALA A 52 -8.98 -6.59 4.17
CA ALA A 52 -9.38 -7.58 5.18
C ALA A 52 -10.43 -7.03 6.15
N PHE A 53 -10.27 -5.78 6.61
CA PHE A 53 -11.26 -5.10 7.45
C PHE A 53 -12.56 -4.80 6.71
N LEU A 54 -12.50 -4.47 5.42
CA LEU A 54 -13.68 -4.28 4.57
C LEU A 54 -14.50 -5.57 4.47
N VAL A 55 -13.84 -6.72 4.24
CA VAL A 55 -14.50 -8.04 4.17
C VAL A 55 -15.12 -8.40 5.52
N TRP A 56 -14.40 -8.20 6.63
CA TRP A 56 -14.93 -8.46 7.97
C TRP A 56 -16.16 -7.58 8.27
N GLY A 57 -16.06 -6.27 7.99
CA GLY A 57 -17.14 -5.32 8.19
C GLY A 57 -18.37 -5.66 7.34
N GLY A 58 -18.15 -6.05 6.08
CA GLY A 58 -19.21 -6.48 5.17
C GLY A 58 -19.89 -7.77 5.61
N PHE A 59 -19.12 -8.77 6.07
CA PHE A 59 -19.69 -10.01 6.59
C PHE A 59 -20.54 -9.73 7.84
N ARG A 60 -20.01 -8.95 8.77
CA ARG A 60 -20.75 -8.53 9.98
C ARG A 60 -22.00 -7.72 9.64
N TYR A 61 -21.97 -6.90 8.60
CA TYR A 61 -23.14 -6.14 8.13
C TYR A 61 -24.27 -7.07 7.67
N ILE A 62 -23.93 -8.11 6.89
CA ILE A 62 -24.91 -9.09 6.39
C ILE A 62 -25.47 -9.94 7.54
N THR A 63 -24.62 -10.43 8.44
CA THR A 63 -25.03 -11.30 9.55
C THR A 63 -25.82 -10.55 10.65
N SER A 64 -25.67 -9.23 10.77
CA SER A 64 -26.35 -8.42 11.79
C SER A 64 -27.80 -8.06 11.44
N SER A 65 -28.35 -8.61 10.35
CA SER A 65 -29.73 -8.41 9.94
C SER A 65 -30.69 -8.84 11.06
N GLY A 66 -31.34 -7.86 11.70
CA GLY A 66 -32.28 -8.07 12.81
C GLY A 66 -31.90 -7.41 14.13
N ASN A 67 -30.63 -7.01 14.35
CA ASN A 67 -30.23 -6.24 15.53
C ASN A 67 -29.69 -4.84 15.12
N PRO A 68 -30.41 -3.74 15.45
CA PRO A 68 -30.01 -2.39 15.05
C PRO A 68 -28.65 -1.96 15.60
N GLU A 69 -28.24 -2.38 16.79
CA GLU A 69 -26.93 -2.04 17.37
C GLU A 69 -25.77 -2.73 16.64
N ALA A 70 -25.95 -4.00 16.28
CA ALA A 70 -24.94 -4.74 15.53
C ALA A 70 -24.80 -4.21 14.10
N LEU A 71 -25.92 -3.78 13.49
CA LEU A 71 -25.96 -3.15 12.18
C LEU A 71 -25.22 -1.80 12.17
N ASP A 72 -25.46 -0.95 13.17
CA ASP A 72 -24.80 0.37 13.24
C ASP A 72 -23.29 0.22 13.47
N GLY A 73 -22.87 -0.71 14.34
CA GLY A 73 -21.45 -1.04 14.52
C GLY A 73 -20.78 -1.58 13.25
N ALA A 74 -21.47 -2.41 12.48
CA ALA A 74 -20.97 -2.91 11.20
C ALA A 74 -20.84 -1.78 10.15
N LYS A 75 -21.82 -0.89 10.05
CA LYS A 75 -21.76 0.29 9.16
C LYS A 75 -20.57 1.18 9.49
N LYS A 76 -20.33 1.47 10.77
CA LYS A 76 -19.16 2.25 11.19
C LYS A 76 -17.86 1.57 10.81
N THR A 77 -17.75 0.25 11.02
CA THR A 77 -16.56 -0.53 10.62
C THR A 77 -16.30 -0.44 9.12
N VAL A 78 -17.33 -0.60 8.29
CA VAL A 78 -17.22 -0.47 6.84
C VAL A 78 -16.79 0.95 6.45
N MET A 79 -17.40 1.98 7.05
CA MET A 79 -17.02 3.38 6.79
C MET A 79 -15.57 3.68 7.13
N TYR A 80 -15.09 3.26 8.30
CA TYR A 80 -13.68 3.47 8.68
C TYR A 80 -12.72 2.70 7.78
N SER A 81 -13.06 1.47 7.37
CA SER A 81 -12.25 0.69 6.43
C SER A 81 -12.20 1.34 5.04
N ALA A 82 -13.32 1.91 4.56
CA ALA A 82 -13.40 2.61 3.28
C ALA A 82 -12.61 3.92 3.30
N ILE A 83 -12.67 4.69 4.39
CA ILE A 83 -11.88 5.91 4.57
C ILE A 83 -10.38 5.56 4.59
N GLY A 84 -9.97 4.51 5.31
CA GLY A 84 -8.58 4.04 5.31
C GLY A 84 -8.10 3.66 3.90
N LEU A 85 -8.91 2.93 3.14
CA LEU A 85 -8.62 2.60 1.74
C LEU A 85 -8.48 3.85 0.87
N ALA A 86 -9.40 4.82 1.01
CA ALA A 86 -9.35 6.07 0.27
C ALA A 86 -8.06 6.87 0.57
N ILE A 87 -7.61 6.90 1.83
CA ILE A 87 -6.36 7.56 2.23
C ILE A 87 -5.16 6.87 1.58
N VAL A 88 -5.10 5.55 1.59
CA VAL A 88 -3.99 4.78 0.99
C VAL A 88 -3.90 5.04 -0.53
N LEU A 89 -5.04 5.02 -1.21
CA LEU A 89 -5.11 5.34 -2.64
C LEU A 89 -4.72 6.79 -2.91
N GLY A 90 -5.19 7.73 -2.09
CA GLY A 90 -4.83 9.14 -2.18
C GLY A 90 -3.33 9.38 -1.96
N ALA A 91 -2.72 8.70 -0.98
CA ALA A 91 -1.29 8.77 -0.72
C ALA A 91 -0.46 8.25 -1.89
N PHE A 92 -0.90 7.17 -2.54
CA PHE A 92 -0.24 6.65 -3.74
C PHE A 92 -0.28 7.68 -4.88
N VAL A 93 -1.45 8.25 -5.18
CA VAL A 93 -1.59 9.27 -6.23
C VAL A 93 -0.74 10.50 -5.91
N LEU A 94 -0.81 11.01 -4.68
CA LEU A 94 -0.02 12.17 -4.25
C LEU A 94 1.49 11.89 -4.34
N SER A 95 1.95 10.70 -3.96
CA SER A 95 3.37 10.33 -4.04
C SER A 95 3.89 10.35 -5.48
N ASN A 96 3.08 9.87 -6.43
CA ASN A 96 3.41 9.93 -7.86
C ASN A 96 3.45 11.38 -8.37
N ILE A 97 2.48 12.21 -8.01
CA ILE A 97 2.44 13.62 -8.40
C ILE A 97 3.64 14.38 -7.83
N VAL A 98 3.95 14.21 -6.55
CA VAL A 98 5.10 14.85 -5.90
C VAL A 98 6.40 14.41 -6.53
N THR A 99 6.54 13.12 -6.84
CA THR A 99 7.72 12.58 -7.55
C THR A 99 7.85 13.21 -8.93
N GLN A 100 6.76 13.29 -9.69
CA GLN A 100 6.77 13.88 -11.03
C GLN A 100 7.14 15.36 -10.99
N ILE A 101 6.59 16.13 -10.05
CA ILE A 101 6.90 17.55 -9.85
C ILE A 101 8.36 17.71 -9.40
N ALA A 102 8.83 16.90 -8.45
CA ALA A 102 10.20 16.95 -7.96
C ALA A 102 11.21 16.63 -9.06
N THR A 103 10.96 15.60 -9.88
CA THR A 103 11.81 15.28 -11.03
C THR A 103 11.77 16.40 -12.08
N SER A 104 10.63 17.04 -12.30
CA SER A 104 10.51 18.17 -13.25
C SER A 104 11.16 19.45 -12.72
N ALA A 105 11.19 19.66 -11.41
CA ALA A 105 11.71 20.86 -10.76
C ALA A 105 13.21 20.78 -10.43
N PHE A 106 13.73 19.58 -10.14
CA PHE A 106 15.12 19.35 -9.74
C PHE A 106 15.95 18.55 -10.77
N GLY A 107 15.32 18.06 -11.84
CA GLY A 107 15.96 17.33 -12.94
C GLY A 107 15.99 18.13 -14.23
N GLY A 108 16.88 19.13 -14.31
CA GLY A 108 17.35 19.63 -15.59
C GLY A 108 18.38 18.67 -16.18
N ALA A 109 18.03 17.99 -17.28
CA ALA A 109 18.95 17.60 -18.34
C ALA A 109 18.14 17.20 -19.59
N GLN A 110 17.82 18.20 -20.41
CA GLN A 110 18.79 18.54 -21.45
C GLN A 110 19.58 19.74 -20.95
#